data_AF-A0A960MH46-F1
#
_entry.id   AF-A0A960MH46-F1
#
_cell.length_a   1.000
_cell.length_b   1.000
_cell.length_c   1.000
_cell.angle_alpha   90.00
_cell.angle_beta   90.00
_cell.angle_gamma   90.00
#
_symmetry.space_group_name_H-M   'P 1'
#
loop_
_entity.id
_entity.type
_entity.pdbx_description
1 polymer ?
#
loop_
_entity_poly.entity_id
_entity_poly.type
_entity_poly.pdbx_seq_one_letter_code
_entity_poly.pdbx_strand_id
1 'polypeptide(L)'
;MNRTRTGRIARLPREIREELNRRLDEGEEGKALVAWLNRLPEVAEINQSEHGGKPIRPQNLSEWRKGGYLDWLARQQVLEIAGTLAEESAAWESEGRAPLADTLAHWVAGRYAIATRELASAEGPEAWQSLRDFCRDLVELRKGDHSAERLRLERERLELERERGQRQLEE
;
A
#
# COMPACT_ATOMS: atom_id res chain seq x y z
N MET A 1 10.24 -10.34 -1.24
CA MET A 1 11.64 -9.91 -0.99
C MET A 1 11.81 -8.48 -1.50
N ASN A 2 12.07 -7.50 -0.63
CA ASN A 2 12.28 -6.11 -1.04
C ASN A 2 13.69 -5.98 -1.66
N ARG A 3 13.81 -6.19 -2.97
CA ARG A 3 15.09 -6.05 -3.69
C ARG A 3 15.46 -4.57 -3.72
N THR A 4 16.46 -4.18 -2.95
CA THR A 4 17.04 -2.83 -3.02
C THR A 4 17.57 -2.62 -4.43
N ARG A 5 17.00 -1.66 -5.18
CA ARG A 5 17.41 -1.38 -6.55
C ARG A 5 18.81 -0.77 -6.56
N THR A 6 19.66 -1.27 -7.45
CA THR A 6 21.08 -0.87 -7.55
C THR A 6 21.37 0.04 -8.75
N GLY A 7 20.38 0.32 -9.59
CA GLY A 7 20.56 1.18 -10.76
C GLY A 7 20.88 2.64 -10.40
N ARG A 8 21.54 3.37 -11.29
CA ARG A 8 22.00 4.76 -11.04
C ARG A 8 20.88 5.68 -10.54
N ILE A 9 19.71 5.62 -11.18
CA ILE A 9 18.54 6.43 -10.78
C ILE A 9 18.03 6.03 -9.39
N ALA A 10 18.21 4.76 -8.97
CA ALA A 10 17.83 4.30 -7.64
C ALA A 10 18.70 4.90 -6.53
N ARG A 11 19.92 5.34 -6.85
CA ARG A 11 20.85 5.99 -5.92
C ARG A 11 20.61 7.48 -5.72
N LEU A 12 19.83 8.10 -6.60
CA LEU A 12 19.47 9.52 -6.47
C LEU A 12 18.60 9.76 -5.23
N PRO A 13 18.58 10.98 -4.66
CA PRO A 13 17.72 11.32 -3.54
C PRO A 13 16.25 11.05 -3.85
N ARG A 14 15.46 10.77 -2.80
CA ARG A 14 14.06 10.37 -2.96
C ARG A 14 13.26 11.44 -3.68
N GLU A 15 13.52 12.70 -3.37
CA GLU A 15 12.85 13.88 -3.89
C GLU A 15 13.04 13.98 -5.42
N ILE A 16 14.26 13.72 -5.91
CA ILE A 16 14.57 13.69 -7.35
C ILE A 16 13.87 12.52 -8.03
N ARG A 17 13.83 11.34 -7.40
CA ARG A 17 13.12 10.18 -7.94
C ARG A 17 11.60 10.40 -7.98
N GLU A 18 11.03 11.06 -6.98
CA GLU A 18 9.61 11.41 -6.95
C GLU A 18 9.25 12.40 -8.07
N GLU A 19 10.05 13.44 -8.26
CA GLU A 19 9.87 14.39 -9.36
C GLU A 19 10.04 13.74 -10.73
N LEU A 20 11.05 12.87 -10.90
CA LEU A 20 11.23 12.09 -12.12
C LEU A 20 10.00 11.24 -12.43
N ASN A 21 9.45 10.57 -11.42
CA ASN A 21 8.30 9.71 -11.60
C ASN A 21 7.02 10.50 -11.94
N ARG A 22 6.81 11.68 -11.33
CA ARG A 22 5.70 12.59 -11.71
C ARG A 22 5.78 13.00 -13.19
N ARG A 23 6.94 13.48 -13.63
CA ARG A 23 7.13 13.88 -15.04
C ARG A 23 6.99 12.72 -16.02
N LEU A 24 7.40 11.53 -15.61
CA LEU A 24 7.19 10.31 -16.39
C LEU A 24 5.70 10.00 -16.56
N ASP A 25 4.90 10.19 -15.50
CA ASP A 25 3.46 9.98 -15.49
C ASP A 25 2.71 11.04 -16.32
N GLU A 26 3.19 12.28 -16.29
CA GLU A 26 2.73 13.39 -17.15
C GLU A 26 3.12 13.22 -18.64
N GLY A 27 3.90 12.19 -18.98
CA GLY A 27 4.28 11.86 -20.35
C GLY A 27 5.48 12.63 -20.90
N GLU A 28 6.33 13.22 -20.06
CA GLU A 28 7.51 13.96 -20.51
C GLU A 28 8.48 13.04 -21.29
N GLU A 29 9.02 13.56 -22.40
CA GLU A 29 9.92 12.78 -23.27
C GLU A 29 11.21 12.35 -22.53
N GLY A 30 11.61 11.10 -22.75
CA GLY A 30 12.79 10.53 -22.08
C GLY A 30 14.11 11.30 -22.32
N LYS A 31 14.26 11.97 -23.47
CA LYS A 31 15.45 12.80 -23.75
C LYS A 31 15.47 14.05 -22.88
N ALA A 32 14.33 14.72 -22.73
CA ALA A 32 14.18 15.90 -21.89
C ALA A 32 14.44 15.57 -20.42
N LEU A 33 13.89 14.45 -19.94
CA LEU A 33 14.12 13.95 -18.58
C LEU A 33 15.59 13.67 -18.29
N VAL A 34 16.31 13.04 -19.21
CA VAL A 34 17.75 12.79 -19.06
C VAL A 34 18.55 14.11 -19.03
N ALA A 35 18.18 15.08 -19.87
CA ALA A 35 18.82 16.40 -19.86
C ALA A 35 18.50 17.18 -18.57
N TRP A 36 17.29 17.05 -18.03
CA TRP A 36 16.92 17.61 -16.73
C TRP A 36 17.72 16.99 -15.59
N LEU A 37 17.77 15.65 -15.49
CA LEU A 37 18.54 14.95 -14.46
C LEU A 37 20.02 15.37 -14.44
N ASN A 38 20.65 15.48 -15.60
CA ASN A 38 22.07 15.86 -15.69
C ASN A 38 22.35 17.34 -15.42
N ARG A 39 21.33 18.21 -15.32
CA ARG A 39 21.48 19.63 -14.95
C ARG A 39 21.47 19.84 -13.44
N LEU A 40 21.05 18.85 -12.66
CA LEU A 40 20.95 18.96 -11.21
C LEU A 40 22.34 18.78 -10.56
N PRO A 41 22.81 19.72 -9.73
CA PRO A 41 24.12 19.62 -9.07
C PRO A 41 24.21 18.40 -8.16
N GLU A 42 23.12 18.02 -7.50
CA GLU A 42 23.04 16.84 -6.63
C GLU A 42 23.26 15.54 -7.42
N VAL A 43 22.75 15.48 -8.65
CA VAL A 43 22.95 14.32 -9.54
C VAL A 43 24.40 14.27 -10.02
N ALA A 44 25.02 15.42 -10.29
CA ALA A 44 26.42 15.48 -10.67
C ALA A 44 27.34 15.01 -9.52
N GLU A 45 27.07 15.43 -8.29
CA GLU A 45 27.82 15.03 -7.10
C GLU A 45 27.75 13.51 -6.86
N ILE A 46 26.55 12.92 -6.93
CA ILE A 46 26.36 11.46 -6.79
C ILE A 46 27.00 10.70 -7.95
N ASN A 47 26.94 11.23 -9.18
CA ASN A 47 27.64 10.61 -10.29
C ASN A 47 29.16 10.67 -10.11
N GLN A 48 29.69 11.74 -9.52
CA GLN A 48 31.11 11.88 -9.24
C GLN A 48 31.56 10.84 -8.19
N SER A 49 30.81 10.68 -7.10
CA SER A 49 31.17 9.78 -6.00
C SER A 49 30.93 8.30 -6.31
N GLU A 50 29.82 7.95 -6.97
CA GLU A 50 29.42 6.56 -7.16
C GLU A 50 29.62 6.02 -8.58
N HIS A 51 29.77 6.89 -9.59
CA HIS A 51 29.71 6.49 -11.01
C HIS A 51 30.83 7.06 -11.89
N GLY A 52 31.91 7.56 -11.27
CA GLY A 52 33.09 8.08 -11.96
C GLY A 52 32.80 9.30 -12.84
N GLY A 53 31.87 10.16 -12.41
CA GLY A 53 31.48 11.40 -13.11
C GLY A 53 30.69 11.19 -14.41
N LYS A 54 30.31 9.95 -14.74
CA LYS A 54 29.59 9.67 -16.00
C LYS A 54 28.13 10.11 -15.89
N PRO A 55 27.61 10.92 -16.83
CA PRO A 55 26.24 11.41 -16.79
C PRO A 55 25.22 10.27 -16.92
N ILE A 56 23.99 10.54 -16.48
CA ILE A 56 22.82 9.68 -16.70
C ILE A 56 22.55 9.58 -18.19
N ARG A 57 22.33 8.36 -18.68
CA ARG A 57 22.05 8.06 -20.11
C ARG A 57 20.59 7.63 -20.29
N PRO A 58 20.04 7.70 -21.51
CA PRO A 58 18.70 7.19 -21.82
C PRO A 58 18.48 5.73 -21.40
N GLN A 59 19.53 4.90 -21.49
CA GLN A 59 19.47 3.52 -21.02
C GLN A 59 19.19 3.41 -19.51
N ASN A 60 19.72 4.31 -18.68
CA ASN A 60 19.42 4.32 -17.25
C ASN A 60 17.93 4.61 -16.99
N LEU A 61 17.34 5.51 -17.76
CA LEU A 61 15.92 5.83 -17.69
C LEU A 61 15.06 4.64 -18.17
N SER A 62 15.46 3.96 -19.24
CA SER A 62 14.77 2.74 -19.71
C SER A 62 14.77 1.63 -18.65
N GLU A 63 15.89 1.40 -17.97
CA GLU A 63 15.96 0.41 -16.89
C GLU A 63 15.18 0.85 -15.64
N TRP A 64 15.14 2.16 -15.36
CA TRP A 64 14.30 2.69 -14.28
C TRP A 64 12.81 2.48 -14.57
N ARG A 65 12.37 2.71 -15.81
CA ARG A 65 10.98 2.47 -16.24
C ARG A 65 10.53 1.03 -16.02
N LYS A 66 11.40 0.05 -16.25
CA LYS A 66 11.09 -1.38 -16.07
C LYS A 66 10.97 -1.83 -14.62
N GLY A 67 11.26 -0.95 -13.66
CA GLY A 67 11.25 -1.34 -12.26
C GLY A 67 10.87 -0.19 -11.33
N GLY A 68 11.79 0.76 -11.12
CA GLY A 68 11.60 1.82 -10.12
C GLY A 68 10.34 2.67 -10.36
N TYR A 69 10.01 2.90 -11.63
CA TYR A 69 8.77 3.56 -12.00
C TYR A 69 7.53 2.68 -11.79
N LEU A 70 7.58 1.39 -12.14
CA LEU A 70 6.45 0.47 -11.91
C LEU A 70 6.12 0.31 -10.43
N ASP A 71 7.13 0.25 -9.56
CA ASP A 71 6.91 0.21 -8.12
C ASP A 71 6.28 1.51 -7.60
N TRP A 72 6.68 2.65 -8.17
CA TRP A 72 6.07 3.92 -7.84
C TRP A 72 4.61 3.98 -8.29
N LEU A 73 4.28 3.51 -9.50
CA LEU A 73 2.91 3.40 -9.99
C LEU A 73 2.06 2.48 -9.11
N ALA A 74 2.58 1.31 -8.74
CA ALA A 74 1.89 0.39 -7.83
C ALA A 74 1.61 1.06 -6.47
N ARG A 75 2.56 1.86 -5.96
CA ARG A 75 2.36 2.65 -4.74
C ARG A 75 1.29 3.73 -4.93
N GLN A 76 1.26 4.43 -6.06
CA GLN A 76 0.21 5.42 -6.35
C GLN A 76 -1.17 4.78 -6.41
N GLN A 77 -1.31 3.64 -7.10
CA GLN A 77 -2.57 2.90 -7.16
C GLN A 77 -3.05 2.47 -5.78
N VAL A 78 -2.15 2.01 -4.90
CA VAL A 78 -2.52 1.66 -3.52
C VAL A 78 -3.01 2.89 -2.75
N LEU A 79 -2.37 4.05 -2.92
CA LEU A 79 -2.78 5.29 -2.26
C LEU A 79 -4.11 5.82 -2.80
N GLU A 80 -4.34 5.72 -4.11
CA GLU A 80 -5.60 6.07 -4.76
C GLU A 80 -6.73 5.19 -4.24
N ILE A 81 -6.55 3.86 -4.26
CA ILE A 81 -7.53 2.91 -3.72
C ILE A 81 -7.80 3.19 -2.24
N ALA A 82 -6.76 3.42 -1.43
CA ALA A 82 -6.93 3.74 -0.02
C ALA A 82 -7.69 5.07 0.20
N GLY A 83 -7.44 6.07 -0.65
CA GLY A 83 -8.16 7.34 -0.62
C GLY A 83 -9.65 7.16 -0.95
N THR A 84 -9.95 6.49 -2.06
CA THR A 84 -11.33 6.17 -2.45
C THR A 84 -12.04 5.36 -1.37
N LEU A 85 -11.38 4.35 -0.79
CA LEU A 85 -11.95 3.56 0.29
C LEU A 85 -12.19 4.41 1.55
N ALA A 86 -11.33 5.36 1.88
CA ALA A 86 -11.54 6.24 3.04
C ALA A 86 -12.74 7.17 2.83
N GLU A 87 -12.88 7.75 1.63
CA GLU A 87 -14.03 8.58 1.24
C GLU A 87 -15.33 7.76 1.23
N GLU A 88 -15.31 6.58 0.63
CA GLU A 88 -16.42 5.64 0.62
C GLU A 88 -16.78 5.19 2.04
N SER A 89 -15.80 4.93 2.92
CA SER A 89 -16.04 4.57 4.32
C SER A 89 -16.80 5.66 5.06
N ALA A 90 -16.37 6.92 4.89
CA ALA A 90 -16.99 8.05 5.55
C ALA A 90 -18.44 8.24 5.09
N ALA A 91 -18.70 8.07 3.79
CA ALA A 91 -20.06 8.07 3.26
C ALA A 91 -20.87 6.88 3.78
N TRP A 92 -20.28 5.68 3.80
CA TRP A 92 -20.91 4.43 4.23
C TRP A 92 -21.31 4.44 5.71
N GLU A 93 -20.46 4.98 6.58
CA GLU A 93 -20.75 5.19 8.02
C GLU A 93 -21.87 6.22 8.22
N SER A 94 -21.90 7.28 7.41
CA SER A 94 -22.96 8.30 7.49
C SER A 94 -24.36 7.77 7.13
N GLU A 95 -24.42 6.69 6.34
CA GLU A 95 -25.65 6.01 5.94
C GLU A 95 -26.09 4.92 6.93
N GLY A 96 -25.40 4.76 8.07
CA GLY A 96 -25.73 3.77 9.10
C GLY A 96 -25.53 2.31 8.65
N ARG A 97 -24.70 2.11 7.63
CA ARG A 97 -24.38 0.76 7.12
C ARG A 97 -23.31 0.09 8.00
N ALA A 98 -23.17 -1.22 7.87
CA ALA A 98 -22.14 -1.99 8.59
C ALA A 98 -20.73 -1.43 8.27
N PRO A 99 -19.77 -1.47 9.22
CA PRO A 99 -18.42 -0.95 9.02
C PRO A 99 -17.78 -1.36 7.68
N LEU A 100 -17.09 -0.43 7.00
CA LEU A 100 -16.44 -0.73 5.72
C LEU A 100 -15.41 -1.86 5.87
N ALA A 101 -14.70 -1.91 7.00
CA ALA A 101 -13.78 -2.98 7.35
C ALA A 101 -14.46 -4.35 7.29
N ASP A 102 -15.70 -4.47 7.79
CA ASP A 102 -16.48 -5.70 7.74
C ASP A 102 -16.84 -6.03 6.28
N THR A 103 -17.25 -5.04 5.49
CA THR A 103 -17.56 -5.24 4.06
C THR A 103 -16.34 -5.72 3.26
N LEU A 104 -15.17 -5.11 3.49
CA LEU A 104 -13.90 -5.52 2.89
C LEU A 104 -13.47 -6.90 3.37
N ALA A 105 -13.68 -7.24 4.64
CA ALA A 105 -13.43 -8.56 5.19
C ALA A 105 -14.24 -9.63 4.45
N HIS A 106 -15.52 -9.38 4.18
CA HIS A 106 -16.36 -10.27 3.38
C HIS A 106 -15.87 -10.38 1.92
N TRP A 107 -15.42 -9.28 1.32
CA TRP A 107 -14.92 -9.28 -0.06
C TRP A 107 -13.60 -10.05 -0.19
N VAL A 108 -12.66 -9.83 0.73
CA VAL A 108 -11.40 -10.57 0.83
C VAL A 108 -11.66 -12.05 1.09
N ALA A 109 -12.55 -12.38 2.02
CA ALA A 109 -12.97 -13.77 2.26
C ALA A 109 -13.57 -14.41 1.00
N GLY A 110 -14.38 -13.67 0.23
CA GLY A 110 -14.93 -14.11 -1.05
C GLY A 110 -13.85 -14.35 -2.11
N ARG A 111 -12.87 -13.44 -2.25
CA ARG A 111 -11.73 -13.64 -3.17
C ARG A 111 -10.87 -14.82 -2.76
N TYR A 112 -10.67 -15.05 -1.46
CA TYR A 112 -9.97 -16.23 -0.95
C TYR A 112 -10.76 -17.53 -1.17
N ALA A 113 -12.11 -17.51 -1.09
CA ALA A 113 -12.94 -18.66 -1.43
C ALA A 113 -12.84 -19.03 -2.93
N ILE A 114 -12.59 -18.06 -3.81
CA ILE A 114 -12.34 -18.29 -5.24
C ILE A 114 -10.90 -18.80 -5.45
N ALA A 115 -9.91 -18.14 -4.84
CA ALA A 115 -8.50 -18.52 -4.97
C ALA A 115 -8.22 -19.94 -4.47
N THR A 116 -8.92 -20.39 -3.42
CA THR A 116 -8.82 -21.78 -2.93
C THR A 116 -9.36 -22.81 -3.91
N ARG A 117 -10.31 -22.46 -4.80
CA ARG A 117 -10.77 -23.36 -5.88
C ARG A 117 -9.71 -23.52 -6.97
N GLU A 118 -9.02 -22.45 -7.32
CA GLU A 118 -7.90 -22.51 -8.28
C GLU A 118 -6.71 -23.28 -7.67
N LEU A 119 -6.44 -23.08 -6.38
CA LEU A 119 -5.42 -23.82 -5.65
C LEU A 119 -5.73 -25.32 -5.51
N ALA A 120 -7.01 -25.70 -5.45
CA ALA A 120 -7.41 -27.11 -5.38
C ALA A 120 -7.01 -27.90 -6.63
N SER A 121 -6.71 -27.20 -7.74
CA SER A 121 -6.19 -27.77 -8.98
C SER A 121 -4.67 -27.60 -9.14
N ALA A 122 -4.01 -26.90 -8.20
CA ALA A 122 -2.58 -26.64 -8.24
C ALA A 122 -1.81 -27.69 -7.41
N GLU A 123 -0.79 -28.30 -8.00
CA GLU A 123 0.08 -29.27 -7.33
C GLU A 123 1.46 -28.68 -7.03
N GLY A 124 2.05 -29.11 -5.90
CA GLY A 124 3.43 -28.79 -5.55
C GLY A 124 3.62 -27.83 -4.36
N PRO A 125 4.86 -27.59 -3.93
CA PRO A 125 5.17 -26.87 -2.69
C PRO A 125 4.69 -25.41 -2.65
N GLU A 126 4.61 -24.76 -3.80
CA GLU A 126 4.16 -23.36 -3.93
C GLU A 126 2.65 -23.21 -3.66
N ALA A 127 1.84 -24.21 -4.05
CA ALA A 127 0.42 -24.27 -3.73
C ALA A 127 0.21 -24.40 -2.21
N TRP A 128 0.97 -25.27 -1.55
CA TRP A 128 0.91 -25.43 -0.09
C TRP A 128 1.36 -24.18 0.68
N GLN A 129 2.37 -23.46 0.16
CA GLN A 129 2.80 -22.21 0.76
C GLN A 129 1.72 -21.14 0.64
N SER A 130 1.15 -21.00 -0.56
CA SER A 130 0.05 -20.06 -0.82
C SER A 130 -1.16 -20.36 0.09
N LEU A 131 -1.50 -21.64 0.28
CA LEU A 131 -2.57 -22.04 1.21
C LEU A 131 -2.30 -21.61 2.65
N ARG A 132 -1.06 -21.79 3.14
CA ARG A 132 -0.68 -21.37 4.49
C ARG A 132 -0.73 -19.86 4.67
N ASP A 133 -0.32 -19.11 3.65
CA ASP A 133 -0.38 -17.65 3.68
C ASP A 133 -1.85 -17.18 3.68
N PHE A 134 -2.72 -17.80 2.88
CA PHE A 134 -4.17 -17.55 2.94
C PHE A 134 -4.79 -17.83 4.31
N CYS A 135 -4.47 -18.98 4.91
CA CYS A 135 -4.99 -19.32 6.24
C CYS A 135 -4.53 -18.31 7.30
N ARG A 136 -3.31 -17.80 7.19
CA ARG A 136 -2.78 -16.79 8.11
C ARG A 136 -3.54 -15.48 7.98
N ASP A 137 -3.74 -14.99 6.77
CA ASP A 137 -4.45 -13.74 6.52
C ASP A 137 -5.89 -13.81 7.05
N LEU A 138 -6.58 -14.93 6.85
CA LEU A 138 -7.93 -15.16 7.37
C LEU A 138 -7.97 -15.17 8.91
N VAL A 139 -6.99 -15.78 9.56
CA VAL A 139 -6.90 -15.80 11.02
C VAL A 139 -6.67 -14.40 11.58
N GLU A 140 -5.79 -13.61 10.96
CA GLU A 140 -5.55 -12.22 11.39
C GLU A 140 -6.78 -11.35 11.21
N LEU A 141 -7.50 -11.51 10.10
CA LEU A 141 -8.79 -10.83 9.86
C LEU A 141 -9.81 -11.16 10.97
N ARG A 142 -9.98 -12.45 11.29
CA ARG A 142 -10.91 -12.91 12.33
C ARG A 142 -10.55 -12.46 13.74
N LYS A 143 -9.25 -12.30 14.04
CA LYS A 143 -8.79 -11.71 15.31
C LYS A 143 -9.19 -10.24 15.39
N GLY A 144 -9.12 -9.51 14.28
CA GLY A 144 -9.62 -8.14 14.16
C GLY A 144 -11.11 -8.06 14.52
N ASP A 145 -11.95 -8.89 13.88
CA ASP A 145 -13.39 -8.93 14.15
C ASP A 145 -13.70 -9.22 15.62
N HIS A 146 -13.03 -10.22 16.21
CA HIS A 146 -13.24 -10.57 17.62
C HIS A 146 -12.82 -9.44 18.57
N SER A 147 -11.74 -8.72 18.23
CA SER A 147 -11.28 -7.57 19.00
C SER A 147 -12.26 -6.40 18.91
N ALA A 148 -12.84 -6.16 17.72
CA ALA A 148 -13.85 -5.13 17.50
C ALA A 148 -15.12 -5.41 18.31
N GLU A 149 -15.62 -6.64 18.28
CA GLU A 149 -16.77 -7.07 19.08
C GLU A 149 -16.52 -6.94 20.58
N ARG A 150 -15.32 -7.33 21.06
CA ARG A 150 -14.95 -7.15 22.47
C ARG A 150 -14.96 -5.68 22.89
N LEU A 151 -14.40 -4.80 22.05
CA LEU A 151 -14.37 -3.36 22.29
C LEU A 151 -15.78 -2.75 22.30
N ARG A 152 -16.68 -3.24 21.43
CA ARG A 152 -18.09 -2.86 21.44
C ARG A 152 -18.76 -3.21 22.77
N LEU A 153 -18.62 -4.45 23.24
CA LEU A 153 -19.18 -4.89 24.52
C LEU A 153 -18.63 -4.09 25.71
N GLU A 154 -17.33 -3.78 25.70
CA GLU A 154 -16.71 -2.93 26.73
C GLU A 154 -17.29 -1.50 26.72
N ARG A 155 -17.53 -0.92 25.54
CA ARG A 155 -18.18 0.41 25.42
C ARG A 155 -19.61 0.40 25.95
N GLU A 156 -20.43 -0.57 25.54
CA GLU A 156 -21.82 -0.72 26.01
C GLU A 156 -21.87 -0.87 27.55
N ARG A 157 -20.93 -1.63 28.13
CA ARG A 157 -20.82 -1.77 29.58
C ARG A 157 -20.48 -0.46 30.28
N LEU A 158 -19.49 0.28 29.76
CA LEU A 158 -19.07 1.56 30.34
C LEU A 158 -20.20 2.62 30.29
N GLU A 159 -21.01 2.63 29.22
CA GLU A 159 -22.18 3.51 29.12
C GLU A 159 -23.22 3.20 30.20
N LEU A 160 -23.56 1.91 30.38
CA LEU A 160 -24.48 1.49 31.44
C LEU A 160 -23.98 1.83 32.85
N GLU A 161 -22.68 1.69 33.11
CA GLU A 161 -22.07 2.07 34.38
C GLU A 161 -22.13 3.59 34.62
N ARG A 162 -21.89 4.40 33.58
CA ARG A 162 -22.03 5.87 33.64
C ARG A 162 -23.46 6.30 33.93
N GLU A 163 -24.44 5.75 33.22
CA GLU A 163 -25.85 6.07 33.44
C GLU A 163 -26.31 5.72 34.86
N ARG A 164 -25.86 4.58 35.40
CA ARG A 164 -26.15 4.19 36.78
C ARG A 164 -25.53 5.15 37.79
N GLY A 165 -24.28 5.56 37.56
CA GLY A 165 -23.60 6.54 38.42
C GLY A 165 -24.27 7.92 38.39
N GLN A 166 -24.75 8.36 37.23
CA GLN A 166 -25.50 9.62 37.10
C GLN A 166 -26.83 9.58 37.85
N ARG A 167 -27.61 8.49 37.69
CA ARG A 167 -28.88 8.32 38.43
C ARG A 167 -28.68 8.30 39.94
N GLN A 168 -27.59 7.72 40.44
CA GLN A 168 -27.27 7.70 41.87
C GLN A 168 -26.82 9.05 42.43
N LEU A 169 -26.39 9.99 41.57
CA LEU A 169 -26.02 11.36 41.98
C LEU A 169 -27.22 12.32 41.92
N GLU A 170 -28.28 11.94 41.21
CA GLU A 170 -29.52 12.72 41.05
C GLU A 170 -30.60 12.37 42.11
N GLU A 171 -30.45 11.26 42.82
CA GLU A 171 -31.26 10.84 44.00
C GLU A 171 -30.66 11.34 45.33
#